data_AF-A0A1Y6BEP0-F1
#
_entry.id   AF-A0A1Y6BEP0-F1
#
_cell.length_a   1.000
_cell.length_b   1.000
_cell.length_c   1.000
_cell.angle_alpha   90.00
_cell.angle_beta   90.00
_cell.angle_gamma   90.00
#
_symmetry.space_group_name_H-M   'P 1'
#
loop_
_entity.id
_entity.type
_entity.pdbx_description
1 polymer ?
#
loop_
_entity_poly.entity_id
_entity_poly.type
_entity_poly.pdbx_seq_one_letter_code
_entity_poly.pdbx_strand_id
1 'polypeptide(L)' 'MSDLDVCERWHKLYKGTLLTQRFVKSESLDEVEWQAVKEKLEHWRFELANISRLMSCLNEPIT' A
#
# COMPACT_ATOMS: atom_id res chain seq x y z
N MET A 1 1.36 -7.41 8.02
CA MET A 1 1.35 -5.99 7.60
C MET A 1 -0.09 -5.52 7.68
N SER A 2 -0.40 -4.56 8.55
CA SER A 2 -1.77 -4.06 8.70
C SER A 2 -2.22 -3.29 7.44
N ASP A 3 -3.52 -3.09 7.27
CA ASP A 3 -4.07 -2.30 6.16
C ASP A 3 -3.51 -0.86 6.15
N LEU A 4 -3.33 -0.28 7.33
CA LEU A 4 -2.72 1.04 7.50
C LEU A 4 -1.26 1.04 7.05
N ASP A 5 -0.46 0.05 7.48
CA ASP A 5 0.96 -0.05 7.09
C ASP A 5 1.14 -0.17 5.57
N VAL A 6 0.27 -0.93 4.91
CA VAL A 6 0.26 -1.09 3.44
C VAL A 6 0.00 0.26 2.78
N CYS A 7 -1.03 0.97 3.26
CA CYS A 7 -1.42 2.26 2.73
C CYS A 7 -0.31 3.29 2.91
N GLU A 8 0.28 3.39 4.11
CA GLU A 8 1.37 4.32 4.40
C GLU A 8 2.63 4.02 3.59
N ARG A 9 3.02 2.74 3.46
CA ARG A 9 4.17 2.35 2.61
C ARG A 9 3.91 2.68 1.15
N TRP A 10 2.71 2.41 0.66
CA TRP A 10 2.34 2.79 -0.70
C TRP A 10 2.41 4.30 -0.89
N HIS A 11 1.91 5.09 0.06
CA HIS A 11 1.91 6.56 0.03
C HIS A 11 3.32 7.17 0.03
N LYS A 12 4.31 6.47 0.59
CA LYS A 12 5.72 6.87 0.54
C LYS A 12 6.35 6.68 -0.85
N LEU A 13 5.91 5.67 -1.60
CA LEU A 13 6.42 5.37 -2.94
C LEU A 13 5.63 6.10 -4.04
N TYR A 14 4.31 6.22 -3.85
CA TYR A 14 3.36 6.78 -4.80
C TYR A 14 2.36 7.68 -4.05
N LYS A 15 1.79 8.70 -4.68
CA LYS A 15 0.85 9.64 -4.00
C LYS A 15 -0.43 9.01 -3.41
N GLY A 16 -0.74 7.75 -3.72
CA GLY A 16 -2.00 7.10 -3.36
C GLY A 16 -3.21 7.73 -4.05
N THR A 17 -4.41 7.42 -3.57
CA THR A 17 -5.68 8.01 -4.04
C THR A 17 -6.39 8.80 -2.93
N LEU A 18 -7.27 9.74 -3.28
CA LEU A 18 -8.01 10.53 -2.31
C LEU A 18 -8.75 9.65 -1.29
N LEU A 19 -9.41 8.58 -1.76
CA LEU A 19 -10.07 7.58 -0.93
C LEU A 19 -9.13 6.97 0.12
N THR A 20 -7.95 6.54 -0.31
CA THR A 20 -6.96 5.90 0.57
C THR A 20 -6.28 6.90 1.51
N GLN A 21 -6.22 8.18 1.15
CA GLN A 21 -5.77 9.25 2.06
C GLN A 21 -6.80 9.53 3.15
N ARG A 22 -8.10 9.51 2.81
CA ARG A 22 -9.19 9.59 3.79
C ARG A 22 -9.17 8.40 4.75
N PHE A 23 -8.88 7.20 4.25
CA PHE A 23 -8.65 6.00 5.07
C PHE A 23 -7.51 6.19 6.09
N VAL A 24 -6.34 6.71 5.67
CA VAL A 24 -5.21 6.97 6.59
C VAL A 24 -5.55 8.05 7.63
N LYS A 25 -6.43 9.00 7.29
CA LYS A 25 -6.90 10.05 8.20
C LYS A 25 -7.99 9.59 9.17
N SER A 26 -8.39 8.31 9.15
CA SER A 26 -9.50 7.77 9.95
C SER A 26 -10.82 8.52 9.72
N GLU A 27 -11.03 9.03 8.51
CA GLU A 27 -12.32 9.62 8.14
C GLU A 27 -13.40 8.54 8.03
N SER A 28 -14.66 8.91 8.28
CA SER A 28 -15.79 7.99 8.08
C SER A 28 -15.92 7.66 6.60
N LEU A 29 -15.68 6.40 6.28
CA LEU A 29 -15.85 5.81 4.96
C LEU A 29 -17.11 4.93 4.99
N ASP A 30 -17.88 4.98 3.92
CA ASP A 30 -19.04 4.09 3.74
C ASP A 30 -18.59 2.64 3.44
N GLU A 31 -19.50 1.68 3.52
CA GLU A 31 -19.18 0.26 3.31
C GLU A 31 -18.59 -0.01 1.92
N VAL A 32 -19.11 0.68 0.89
CA VAL A 32 -18.60 0.60 -0.49
C VAL A 32 -17.20 1.19 -0.60
N GLU A 33 -16.96 2.32 0.07
CA GLU A 33 -15.65 2.97 0.13
C GLU A 33 -14.61 2.06 0.81
N TRP A 34 -15.00 1.40 1.90
CA TRP A 34 -14.18 0.41 2.59
C TRP A 34 -13.83 -0.79 1.72
N GLN A 35 -14.79 -1.34 1.00
CA GLN A 35 -14.55 -2.46 0.09
C GLN A 35 -13.56 -2.07 -1.01
N ALA A 36 -13.73 -0.88 -1.60
CA ALA A 36 -12.82 -0.35 -2.61
C ALA A 36 -11.40 -0.09 -2.07
N VAL A 37 -11.26 0.37 -0.81
CA VAL A 37 -9.96 0.47 -0.15
C VAL A 37 -9.34 -0.91 0.02
N LYS A 38 -10.10 -1.88 0.51
CA LYS A 38 -9.60 -3.23 0.80
C LYS A 38 -9.08 -3.93 -0.46
N GLU A 39 -9.82 -3.86 -1.57
CA GLU A 39 -9.37 -4.40 -2.86
C GLU A 39 -8.06 -3.75 -3.34
N LYS A 40 -7.92 -2.43 -3.19
CA LYS A 40 -6.67 -1.73 -3.52
C LYS A 40 -5.53 -2.17 -2.61
N LEU A 41 -5.77 -2.31 -1.32
CA LEU A 41 -4.74 -2.71 -0.36
C LEU A 41 -4.26 -4.14 -0.62
N GLU A 42 -5.12 -5.06 -1.01
CA GLU A 42 -4.71 -6.40 -1.45
C GLU A 42 -3.78 -6.35 -2.66
N HIS A 43 -4.11 -5.53 -3.65
CA HIS A 43 -3.25 -5.31 -4.81
C HIS A 43 -1.90 -4.70 -4.41
N TRP A 44 -1.91 -3.67 -3.55
CA TRP A 44 -0.69 -3.00 -3.08
C TRP A 44 0.19 -3.89 -2.22
N ARG A 45 -0.38 -4.85 -1.46
CA ARG A 45 0.39 -5.85 -0.74
C ARG A 45 1.26 -6.68 -1.68
N PHE A 46 0.67 -7.14 -2.78
CA PHE A 46 1.38 -7.93 -3.78
C PHE A 46 2.48 -7.09 -4.45
N GLU A 47 2.15 -5.88 -4.88
CA GLU A 47 3.11 -4.96 -5.50
C GLU A 47 4.26 -4.58 -4.56
N LEU A 48 3.98 -4.25 -3.30
CA LEU A 48 5.02 -3.96 -2.31
C LEU A 48 5.92 -5.16 -2.03
N ALA A 49 5.37 -6.38 -2.04
CA ALA A 49 6.16 -7.59 -1.93
C ALA A 49 7.09 -7.78 -3.15
N ASN A 50 6.60 -7.52 -4.36
CA ASN A 50 7.41 -7.55 -5.58
C ASN A 50 8.51 -6.48 -5.57
N ILE A 51 8.19 -5.24 -5.18
CA ILE A 51 9.18 -4.16 -5.03
C ILE A 51 10.22 -4.53 -3.98
N SER A 52 9.79 -5.04 -2.82
CA SER A 52 10.72 -5.46 -1.76
C SER A 52 11.65 -6.56 -2.24
N ARG A 53 11.14 -7.53 -2.99
CA ARG A 53 11.94 -8.60 -3.58
C ARG A 53 12.93 -8.05 -4.61
N LEU A 54 12.49 -7.14 -5.48
CA LEU A 54 13.36 -6.47 -6.45
C LEU A 54 14.48 -5.70 -5.74
N MET A 55 14.15 -4.93 -4.70
CA MET A 55 15.13 -4.21 -3.90
C MET A 55 16.11 -5.15 -3.21
N SER A 56 15.66 -6.31 -2.70
CA SER A 56 16.56 -7.33 -2.16
C SER A 56 17.52 -7.87 -3.21
N CYS A 57 17.03 -8.20 -4.41
CA CYS A 57 17.90 -8.66 -5.51
C CYS A 57 18.91 -7.59 -5.96
N LEU A 58 18.54 -6.30 -5.89
CA LEU A 58 19.43 -5.18 -6.23
C LEU A 58 20.45 -4.86 -5.14
N ASN A 59 20.10 -5.07 -3.87
CA ASN A 59 20.99 -4.87 -2.73
C ASN A 59 21.90 -6.07 -2.45
N GLU A 60 21.74 -7.19 -3.16
CA GLU A 60 22.76 -8.22 -3.15
C GLU A 60 24.04 -7.61 -3.77
N PRO A 61 25.16 -7.57 -3.03
CA PRO A 61 26.40 -7.04 -3.56
C PRO A 61 26.78 -7.85 -4.79
N ILE A 62 27.19 -7.14 -5.86
CA ILE A 62 27.79 -7.77 -7.03
C ILE A 62 29.21 -8.19 -6.64
N THR A 63 29.30 -9.32 -5.94
CA THR A 63 30.53 -10.06 -5.56
C THR A 63 31.51 -9.34 -4.63
#